data_AF-A0AAD6BNF0-F1
#
_entry.id   AF-A0AAD6BNF0-F1
#
_cell.length_a   1.000
_cell.length_b   1.000
_cell.length_c   1.000
_cell.angle_alpha   90.00
_cell.angle_beta   90.00
_cell.angle_gamma   90.00
#
_symmetry.space_group_name_H-M   'P 1'
#
loop_
_entity.id
_entity.type
_entity.pdbx_description
1 polymer ?
#
loop_
_entity_poly.entity_id
_entity_poly.type
_entity_poly.pdbx_seq_one_letter_code
_entity_poly.pdbx_strand_id
1 'polypeptide(L)'
;MCLKHDKPLELYCKTDQTCVCMLCHFSDHKMHDVVPLKEGYEGQKAELETDIQQMIQKRQLKIEEIKHSVDLSKEEADREIAEGVQVFTALKESVERGQANLTIKEKQKTTENQAEDFIKELEQEISELKKRSSEVEQVQVKGKTRWDLGVVRESINRKRAFQLSPEDGFWTIWLRDGKEYKAHDAPSVSLSLKSQPQKVGVFVDYEEGLVSFYDVDAAALIYSFTGCSFTEKLFSYFNPSVNGGGTNSAPLIIAPVRVN
;
A
#
# COMPACT_ATOMS: atom_id res chain seq x y z
N MET A 1 28.83 38.40 98.59
CA MET A 1 28.84 38.52 100.07
C MET A 1 27.46 38.21 100.60
N CYS A 2 27.35 37.53 101.75
CA CYS A 2 26.07 37.22 102.38
C CYS A 2 25.44 38.50 102.92
N LEU A 3 24.23 38.84 102.48
CA LEU A 3 23.53 40.06 102.89
C LEU A 3 23.11 40.07 104.36
N LYS A 4 22.99 38.90 105.01
CA LYS A 4 22.60 38.77 106.44
C LYS A 4 23.80 38.82 107.38
N HIS A 5 24.91 38.20 107.00
CA HIS A 5 26.03 37.93 107.91
C HIS A 5 27.33 38.65 107.51
N ASP A 6 27.35 39.31 106.36
CA ASP A 6 28.54 39.95 105.78
C ASP A 6 29.76 39.01 105.70
N LYS A 7 29.50 37.73 105.42
CA LYS A 7 30.50 36.68 105.23
C LYS A 7 30.54 36.20 103.77
N PRO A 8 31.66 35.64 103.30
CA PRO A 8 31.74 35.02 101.99
C PRO A 8 30.75 33.84 101.87
N LEU A 9 30.21 33.65 100.66
CA LEU A 9 29.31 32.55 100.34
C LEU A 9 30.16 31.38 99.84
N GLU A 10 30.56 30.49 100.75
CA GLU A 10 31.50 29.39 100.45
C GLU A 10 30.82 28.04 100.30
N LEU A 11 29.51 27.97 100.56
CA LEU A 11 28.68 26.77 100.48
C LEU A 11 27.54 26.96 99.46
N TYR A 12 27.01 25.87 98.93
CA TYR A 12 25.86 25.83 98.03
C TYR A 12 24.78 24.90 98.59
N CYS A 13 23.57 25.42 98.77
CA CYS A 13 22.40 24.65 99.16
C CYS A 13 21.74 24.05 97.91
N LYS A 14 21.82 22.74 97.72
CA LYS A 14 21.20 22.03 96.58
C LYS A 14 19.68 22.03 96.65
N THR A 15 19.12 22.01 97.86
CA THR A 15 17.67 22.02 98.08
C THR A 15 17.02 23.32 97.61
N ASP A 16 17.66 24.47 97.88
CA ASP A 16 17.14 25.80 97.52
C ASP A 16 17.83 26.42 96.29
N GLN A 17 18.79 25.71 95.70
CA GLN A 17 19.63 26.14 94.58
C GLN A 17 20.29 27.52 94.76
N THR A 18 20.85 27.80 95.94
CA THR A 18 21.43 29.12 96.27
C THR A 18 22.75 29.03 97.03
N CYS A 19 23.63 30.02 96.83
CA CYS A 19 24.90 30.12 97.54
C CYS A 19 24.67 30.69 98.95
N VAL A 20 25.23 30.03 99.97
CA VAL A 20 25.03 30.38 101.39
C VAL A 20 26.38 30.52 102.12
N CYS A 21 26.44 31.30 103.20
CA CYS A 21 27.63 31.35 104.06
C CYS A 21 27.57 30.27 105.15
N MET A 22 28.70 29.99 105.81
CA MET A 22 28.78 28.99 106.89
C MET A 22 27.73 29.21 108.01
N LEU A 23 27.43 30.47 108.37
CA LEU A 23 26.45 30.78 109.41
C LEU A 23 25.01 30.47 108.97
N CYS A 24 24.67 30.72 107.70
CA CYS A 24 23.37 30.34 107.13
C CYS A 24 23.17 28.82 107.09
N HIS A 25 24.24 28.03 106.91
CA HIS A 25 24.15 26.58 106.97
C HIS A 25 23.76 26.07 108.37
N PHE A 26 24.29 26.68 109.45
CA PHE A 26 23.93 26.28 110.81
C PHE A 26 22.59 26.81 111.31
N SER A 27 22.00 27.78 110.61
CA SER A 27 20.67 28.33 110.89
C SER A 27 19.63 27.87 109.87
N ASP A 28 19.35 28.72 108.87
CA ASP A 28 18.21 28.62 107.96
C ASP A 28 18.28 27.40 107.03
N HIS A 29 19.49 26.87 106.75
CA HIS A 29 19.71 25.72 105.85
C HIS A 29 20.23 24.47 106.58
N LYS A 30 19.99 24.36 107.90
CA LYS A 30 20.54 23.29 108.75
C LYS A 30 20.10 21.88 108.36
N MET A 31 18.91 21.74 107.78
CA MET A 31 18.36 20.46 107.34
C MET A 31 18.39 20.28 105.82
N HIS A 32 19.01 21.20 105.08
CA HIS A 32 19.11 21.14 103.63
C HIS A 32 20.42 20.48 103.20
N ASP A 33 20.44 19.93 101.99
CA ASP A 33 21.67 19.36 101.42
C ASP A 33 22.60 20.52 101.00
N VAL A 34 23.61 20.79 101.83
CA VAL A 34 24.55 21.89 101.65
C VAL A 34 25.95 21.31 101.43
N VAL A 35 26.53 21.62 100.28
CA VAL A 35 27.87 21.18 99.86
C VAL A 35 28.83 22.37 99.73
N PRO A 36 30.16 22.16 99.69
CA PRO A 36 31.09 23.21 99.29
C PRO A 36 30.66 23.84 97.95
N LEU A 37 30.74 25.17 97.84
CA LEU A 37 30.24 25.90 96.67
C LEU A 37 30.85 25.40 95.35
N LYS A 38 32.13 25.01 95.38
CA LYS A 38 32.83 24.44 94.24
C LYS A 38 32.15 23.16 93.73
N GLU A 39 31.79 22.25 94.63
CA GLU A 39 31.09 21.00 94.28
C GLU A 39 29.69 21.27 93.75
N GLY A 40 28.97 22.24 94.32
CA GLY A 40 27.66 22.66 93.83
C GLY A 40 27.69 23.23 92.40
N TYR A 41 28.66 24.12 92.12
CA TYR A 41 28.89 24.68 90.79
C TYR A 41 29.28 23.60 89.76
N GLU A 42 30.21 22.70 90.13
CA GLU A 42 30.65 21.61 89.26
C GLU A 42 29.50 20.63 88.96
N GLY A 43 28.65 20.34 89.96
CA GLY A 43 27.44 19.51 89.79
C GLY A 43 26.42 20.12 88.84
N GLN A 44 26.00 21.38 89.05
CA GLN A 44 25.05 22.07 88.15
C GLN A 44 25.60 22.20 86.72
N LYS A 45 26.90 22.47 86.58
CA LYS A 45 27.56 22.56 85.27
C LYS A 45 27.52 21.21 84.54
N ALA A 46 27.82 20.11 85.24
CA ALA A 46 27.81 18.77 84.65
C ALA A 46 26.39 18.32 84.23
N GLU A 47 25.36 18.69 85.01
CA GLU A 47 23.96 18.42 84.68
C GLU A 47 23.53 19.17 83.41
N LEU A 48 23.83 20.48 83.33
CA LEU A 48 23.55 21.29 82.15
C LEU A 48 24.31 20.81 80.90
N GLU A 49 25.58 20.38 81.04
CA GLU A 49 26.35 19.78 79.96
C GLU A 49 25.69 18.49 79.43
N THR A 50 25.14 17.67 80.32
CA THR A 50 24.47 16.41 79.97
C THR A 50 23.16 16.68 79.21
N ASP A 51 22.33 17.62 79.68
CA ASP A 51 21.08 18.01 79.01
C ASP A 51 21.34 18.57 77.60
N ILE A 52 22.36 19.42 77.46
CA ILE A 52 22.77 19.94 76.15
C ILE A 52 23.22 18.81 75.22
N GLN A 53 24.01 17.85 75.71
CA GLN A 53 24.43 16.70 74.92
C GLN A 53 23.24 15.85 74.46
N GLN A 54 22.27 15.57 75.33
CA GLN A 54 21.07 14.83 74.95
C GLN A 54 20.25 15.56 73.88
N MET A 55 20.08 16.89 74.03
CA MET A 55 19.40 17.71 73.02
C MET A 55 20.13 17.69 71.67
N ILE A 56 21.47 17.72 71.68
CA ILE A 56 22.29 17.60 70.48
C ILE A 56 22.07 16.24 69.82
N GLN A 57 22.18 15.13 70.56
CA GLN A 57 21.97 13.79 70.02
C GLN A 57 20.57 13.62 69.44
N LYS A 58 19.53 14.12 70.13
CA LYS A 58 18.15 14.09 69.64
C LYS A 58 18.00 14.85 68.33
N ARG A 59 18.64 16.02 68.18
CA ARG A 59 18.63 16.78 66.93
C ARG A 59 19.43 16.09 65.82
N GLN A 60 20.54 15.43 66.14
CA GLN A 60 21.31 14.64 65.17
C GLN A 60 20.48 13.49 64.59
N LEU A 61 19.79 12.73 65.43
CA LEU A 61 18.87 11.68 64.98
C LEU A 61 17.75 12.24 64.09
N LYS A 62 17.18 13.38 64.48
CA LYS A 62 16.13 14.06 63.70
C LYS A 62 16.64 14.50 62.31
N ILE A 63 17.87 15.00 62.25
CA ILE A 63 18.51 15.39 60.98
C ILE A 63 18.67 14.18 60.07
N GLU A 64 19.11 13.02 60.59
CA GLU A 64 19.24 11.79 59.80
C GLU A 64 17.88 11.26 59.32
N GLU A 65 16.84 11.29 60.15
CA GLU A 65 15.46 10.95 59.73
C GLU A 65 14.99 11.84 58.57
N ILE A 66 15.18 13.16 58.68
CA ILE A 66 14.74 14.11 57.66
C ILE A 66 15.53 13.92 56.36
N LYS A 67 16.85 13.71 56.43
CA LYS A 67 17.68 13.43 55.24
C LYS A 67 17.18 12.19 54.50
N HIS A 68 16.99 11.09 55.23
CA HIS A 68 16.48 9.85 54.64
C HIS A 68 15.10 10.05 54.00
N SER A 69 14.19 10.77 54.67
CA SER A 69 12.87 11.10 54.10
C SER A 69 12.97 11.95 52.83
N VAL A 70 13.91 12.90 52.77
CA VAL A 70 14.14 13.73 51.59
C VAL A 70 14.69 12.89 50.44
N ASP A 71 15.60 11.95 50.71
CA ASP A 71 16.16 11.09 49.67
C ASP A 71 15.11 10.13 49.10
N LEU A 72 14.29 9.49 49.96
CA LEU A 72 13.14 8.70 49.52
C LEU A 72 12.15 9.52 48.68
N SER A 73 11.86 10.77 49.07
CA SER A 73 10.97 11.64 48.32
C SER A 73 11.53 12.02 46.95
N LYS A 74 12.86 12.14 46.80
CA LYS A 74 13.49 12.38 45.50
C LYS A 74 13.41 11.15 44.61
N GLU A 75 13.71 9.97 45.14
CA GLU A 75 13.61 8.71 44.41
C GLU A 75 12.17 8.46 43.93
N GLU A 76 11.17 8.79 44.76
CA GLU A 76 9.76 8.73 44.38
C GLU A 76 9.44 9.69 43.23
N ALA A 77 9.84 10.96 43.35
CA ALA A 77 9.61 11.95 42.30
C ALA A 77 10.27 11.56 40.97
N ASP A 78 11.51 11.06 41.01
CA ASP A 78 12.22 10.57 39.82
C ASP A 78 11.50 9.37 39.19
N ARG A 79 10.93 8.48 40.01
CA ARG A 79 10.13 7.34 39.53
C ARG A 79 8.84 7.80 38.86
N GLU A 80 8.08 8.71 39.48
CA GLU A 80 6.85 9.25 38.90
C GLU A 80 7.13 9.97 37.56
N ILE A 81 8.23 10.72 37.48
CA ILE A 81 8.66 11.37 36.23
C ILE A 81 8.98 10.31 35.17
N ALA A 82 9.71 9.25 35.52
CA ALA A 82 10.07 8.19 34.58
C ALA A 82 8.83 7.44 34.05
N GLU A 83 7.89 7.09 34.93
CA GLU A 83 6.61 6.47 34.57
C GLU A 83 5.81 7.38 33.64
N GLY A 84 5.74 8.68 33.93
CA GLY A 84 5.10 9.67 33.07
C GLY A 84 5.72 9.73 31.68
N VAL A 85 7.05 9.81 31.59
CA VAL A 85 7.80 9.84 30.32
C VAL A 85 7.55 8.57 29.49
N GLN A 86 7.47 7.41 30.14
CA GLN A 86 7.18 6.14 29.47
C GLN A 86 5.82 6.16 28.79
N VAL A 87 4.78 6.66 29.47
CA VAL A 87 3.43 6.77 28.90
C VAL A 87 3.40 7.72 27.71
N PHE A 88 4.03 8.89 27.82
CA PHE A 88 4.09 9.85 26.70
C PHE A 88 4.88 9.30 25.51
N THR A 89 5.96 8.54 25.75
CA THR A 89 6.72 7.86 24.71
C THR A 89 5.84 6.85 23.97
N ALA A 90 5.13 5.98 24.70
CA ALA A 90 4.23 5.00 24.10
C ALA A 90 3.10 5.65 23.29
N LEU A 91 2.52 6.76 23.79
CA LEU A 91 1.50 7.52 23.09
C LEU A 91 2.04 8.13 21.78
N LYS A 92 3.23 8.75 21.82
CA LYS A 92 3.89 9.32 20.63
C LYS A 92 4.09 8.26 19.56
N GLU A 93 4.66 7.11 19.92
CA GLU A 93 4.87 6.02 18.97
C GLU A 93 3.55 5.48 18.42
N SER A 94 2.49 5.42 19.24
CA SER A 94 1.18 4.97 18.77
C SER A 94 0.60 5.91 17.71
N VAL A 95 0.76 7.22 17.89
CA VAL A 95 0.32 8.23 16.90
C VAL A 95 1.14 8.11 15.61
N GLU A 96 2.47 8.01 15.72
CA GLU A 96 3.37 7.84 14.56
C GLU A 96 3.03 6.58 13.75
N ARG A 97 2.79 5.45 14.43
CA ARG A 97 2.32 4.21 13.79
C ARG A 97 0.96 4.39 13.10
N GLY A 98 0.02 5.05 13.78
CA GLY A 98 -1.30 5.34 13.21
C GLY A 98 -1.22 6.16 11.93
N GLN A 99 -0.37 7.20 11.93
CA GLN A 99 -0.16 8.06 10.77
C GLN A 99 0.50 7.32 9.60
N ALA A 100 1.52 6.51 9.86
CA ALA A 100 2.16 5.68 8.84
C ALA A 100 1.17 4.72 8.17
N ASN A 101 0.31 4.06 8.96
CA ASN A 101 -0.72 3.15 8.43
C ASN A 101 -1.73 3.87 7.53
N LEU A 102 -2.16 5.08 7.91
CA LEU A 102 -3.07 5.88 7.09
C LEU A 102 -2.44 6.23 5.74
N THR A 103 -1.19 6.71 5.74
CA THR A 103 -0.47 7.04 4.50
C THR A 103 -0.29 5.82 3.59
N ILE A 104 0.03 4.65 4.15
CA ILE A 104 0.15 3.40 3.38
C ILE A 104 -1.19 3.05 2.72
N LYS A 105 -2.29 3.14 3.49
CA LYS A 105 -3.64 2.82 2.99
C LYS A 105 -4.09 3.75 1.85
N GLU A 106 -3.80 5.05 1.96
CA GLU A 106 -4.10 6.03 0.91
C GLU A 106 -3.29 5.79 -0.37
N LYS A 107 -1.99 5.50 -0.23
CA LYS A 107 -1.13 5.15 -1.37
C LYS A 107 -1.60 3.87 -2.05
N GLN A 108 -1.92 2.84 -1.27
CA GLN A 108 -2.46 1.57 -1.80
C GLN A 108 -3.73 1.82 -2.63
N LYS A 109 -4.70 2.57 -2.09
CA LYS A 109 -5.94 2.91 -2.81
C LYS A 109 -5.67 3.63 -4.13
N THR A 110 -4.67 4.51 -4.16
CA THR A 110 -4.29 5.23 -5.38
C THR A 110 -3.72 4.28 -6.44
N THR A 111 -2.83 3.37 -6.03
CA THR A 111 -2.27 2.36 -6.93
C THR A 111 -3.32 1.37 -7.43
N GLU A 112 -4.27 0.98 -6.59
CA GLU A 112 -5.40 0.13 -6.98
C GLU A 112 -6.27 0.81 -8.05
N ASN A 113 -6.66 2.07 -7.84
CA ASN A 113 -7.41 2.84 -8.84
C ASN A 113 -6.64 2.97 -10.17
N GLN A 114 -5.33 3.23 -10.11
CA GLN A 114 -4.49 3.30 -11.32
C GLN A 114 -4.44 1.96 -12.06
N ALA A 115 -4.32 0.85 -11.34
CA ALA A 115 -4.31 -0.48 -11.95
C ALA A 115 -5.67 -0.81 -12.60
N GLU A 116 -6.79 -0.46 -11.96
CA GLU A 116 -8.13 -0.62 -12.53
C GLU A 116 -8.31 0.17 -13.83
N ASP A 117 -7.78 1.39 -13.92
CA ASP A 117 -7.85 2.20 -15.13
C ASP A 117 -7.04 1.57 -16.28
N PHE A 118 -5.83 1.08 -16.01
CA PHE A 118 -5.03 0.36 -17.02
C PHE A 118 -5.69 -0.95 -17.47
N ILE A 119 -6.30 -1.71 -16.56
CA ILE A 119 -7.03 -2.94 -16.91
C ILE A 119 -8.17 -2.62 -17.87
N LYS A 120 -8.96 -1.58 -17.60
CA LYS A 120 -10.07 -1.16 -18.48
C LYS A 120 -9.58 -0.80 -19.88
N GLU A 121 -8.47 -0.07 -19.99
CA GLU A 121 -7.87 0.31 -21.27
C GLU A 121 -7.46 -0.94 -22.07
N LEU A 122 -6.75 -1.87 -21.44
CA LEU A 122 -6.33 -3.12 -22.07
C LEU A 122 -7.51 -4.01 -22.46
N GLU A 123 -8.55 -4.11 -21.62
CA GLU A 123 -9.77 -4.84 -21.94
C GLU A 123 -10.48 -4.25 -23.17
N GLN A 124 -10.50 -2.92 -23.30
CA GLN A 124 -11.05 -2.25 -24.47
C GLN A 124 -10.21 -2.53 -25.73
N GLU A 125 -8.88 -2.44 -25.63
CA GLU A 125 -7.99 -2.80 -26.75
C GLU A 125 -8.16 -4.26 -27.20
N ILE A 126 -8.26 -5.20 -26.25
CA ILE A 126 -8.52 -6.62 -26.55
C ILE A 126 -9.86 -6.77 -27.28
N SER A 127 -10.91 -6.07 -26.84
CA SER A 127 -12.23 -6.09 -27.50
C SER A 127 -12.15 -5.61 -28.95
N GLU A 128 -11.43 -4.50 -29.18
CA GLU A 128 -11.22 -3.95 -30.53
C GLU A 128 -10.37 -4.88 -31.39
N LEU A 129 -9.31 -5.48 -30.84
CA LEU A 129 -8.47 -6.45 -31.53
C LEU A 129 -9.23 -7.72 -31.88
N LYS A 130 -10.05 -8.26 -30.96
CA LYS A 130 -10.92 -9.42 -31.22
C LYS A 130 -11.91 -9.15 -32.34
N LYS A 131 -12.52 -7.96 -32.36
CA LYS A 131 -13.43 -7.56 -33.43
C LYS A 131 -12.73 -7.53 -34.79
N ARG A 132 -11.46 -7.11 -34.83
CA ARG A 132 -10.63 -7.08 -36.04
C ARG A 132 -10.07 -8.46 -36.41
N SER A 133 -9.89 -9.36 -35.45
CA SER A 133 -9.38 -10.71 -35.72
C SER A 133 -10.45 -11.64 -36.29
N SER A 134 -11.74 -11.32 -36.12
CA SER A 134 -12.89 -12.06 -36.66
C SER A 134 -13.65 -11.28 -37.74
N GLU A 135 -12.94 -10.77 -38.75
CA GLU A 135 -13.57 -10.01 -39.85
C GLU A 135 -14.38 -10.95 -40.77
N VAL A 136 -15.71 -10.74 -40.80
CA VAL A 136 -16.62 -11.33 -41.78
C VAL A 136 -17.06 -10.24 -42.75
N GLU A 137 -16.82 -10.43 -44.03
CA GLU A 137 -17.41 -9.62 -45.09
C GLU A 137 -18.40 -10.44 -45.92
N GLN A 138 -19.54 -9.86 -46.28
CA GLN A 138 -20.48 -10.50 -47.20
C GLN A 138 -20.50 -9.73 -48.51
N VAL A 139 -20.25 -10.42 -49.62
CA VAL A 139 -20.20 -9.83 -50.96
C VAL A 139 -21.29 -10.43 -51.81
N GLN A 140 -22.22 -9.59 -52.26
CA GLN A 140 -23.21 -10.00 -53.24
C GLN A 140 -22.56 -10.09 -54.63
N VAL A 141 -22.68 -11.28 -55.23
CA VAL A 141 -22.15 -11.64 -56.56
C VAL A 141 -23.26 -11.96 -57.57
N LYS A 142 -24.52 -11.74 -57.17
CA LYS A 142 -25.73 -12.00 -57.95
C LYS A 142 -25.65 -11.42 -59.37
N GLY A 143 -25.90 -12.27 -60.36
CA GLY A 143 -25.93 -11.90 -61.78
C GLY A 143 -24.56 -11.74 -62.43
N LYS A 144 -23.45 -12.05 -61.73
CA LYS A 144 -22.11 -12.03 -62.30
C LYS A 144 -21.69 -13.39 -62.84
N THR A 145 -20.90 -13.38 -63.90
CA THR A 145 -20.32 -14.58 -64.53
C THR A 145 -18.81 -14.68 -64.34
N ARG A 146 -18.17 -13.60 -63.87
CA ARG A 146 -16.73 -13.54 -63.59
C ARG A 146 -16.44 -12.62 -62.40
N TRP A 147 -15.58 -13.04 -61.48
CA TRP A 147 -15.08 -12.24 -60.35
C TRP A 147 -13.97 -12.97 -59.61
N ASP A 148 -13.20 -12.24 -58.79
CA ASP A 148 -12.27 -12.79 -57.80
C ASP A 148 -12.54 -12.08 -56.47
N LEU A 149 -12.55 -12.84 -55.38
CA LEU A 149 -12.85 -12.38 -54.03
C LEU A 149 -11.91 -13.04 -53.03
N GLY A 150 -11.55 -12.29 -51.98
CA GLY A 150 -10.81 -12.83 -50.84
C GLY A 150 -10.05 -11.76 -50.10
N VAL A 151 -8.89 -12.10 -49.56
CA VAL A 151 -8.04 -11.18 -48.81
C VAL A 151 -6.59 -11.24 -49.30
N VAL A 152 -5.88 -10.16 -49.06
CA VAL A 152 -4.48 -9.97 -49.45
C VAL A 152 -3.65 -9.42 -48.31
N ARG A 153 -2.36 -9.77 -48.24
CA ARG A 153 -1.42 -9.11 -47.33
C ARG A 153 -1.26 -7.63 -47.70
N GLU A 154 -0.99 -6.78 -46.72
CA GLU A 154 -0.73 -5.35 -46.94
C GLU A 154 0.36 -5.08 -47.98
N SER A 155 1.42 -5.88 -47.92
CA SER A 155 2.66 -5.75 -48.69
C SER A 155 2.61 -6.31 -50.12
N ILE A 156 1.46 -6.77 -50.63
CA ILE A 156 1.37 -7.35 -51.98
C ILE A 156 1.93 -6.41 -53.04
N ASN A 157 2.58 -7.00 -54.05
CA ASN A 157 3.04 -6.24 -55.20
C ASN A 157 1.84 -5.74 -56.02
N ARG A 158 1.71 -4.43 -56.24
CA ARG A 158 0.60 -3.83 -57.00
C ARG A 158 0.97 -3.41 -58.43
N LYS A 159 2.23 -3.62 -58.84
CA LYS A 159 2.79 -3.08 -60.10
C LYS A 159 2.97 -4.12 -61.21
N ARG A 160 3.05 -5.41 -60.89
CA ARG A 160 3.32 -6.47 -61.86
C ARG A 160 2.15 -7.44 -61.93
N ALA A 161 1.98 -8.09 -63.08
CA ALA A 161 1.12 -9.26 -63.19
C ALA A 161 1.87 -10.48 -62.62
N PHE A 162 1.23 -11.21 -61.71
CA PHE A 162 1.74 -12.45 -61.15
C PHE A 162 0.57 -13.39 -60.87
N GLN A 163 0.88 -14.65 -60.61
CA GLN A 163 -0.11 -15.66 -60.27
C GLN A 163 -0.63 -15.39 -58.86
N LEU A 164 -1.95 -15.39 -58.70
CA LEU A 164 -2.54 -15.25 -57.37
C LEU A 164 -2.29 -16.56 -56.62
N SER A 165 -1.64 -16.48 -55.46
CA SER A 165 -1.29 -17.62 -54.62
C SER A 165 -1.15 -17.19 -53.15
N PRO A 166 -1.30 -18.11 -52.18
CA PRO A 166 -1.06 -17.80 -50.77
C PRO A 166 0.40 -17.37 -50.51
N GLU A 167 1.34 -17.92 -51.28
CA GLU A 167 2.78 -17.63 -51.21
C GLU A 167 3.07 -16.15 -51.54
N ASP A 168 2.36 -15.61 -52.54
CA ASP A 168 2.41 -14.20 -52.93
C ASP A 168 1.48 -13.30 -52.08
N GLY A 169 0.85 -13.87 -51.04
CA GLY A 169 -0.01 -13.14 -50.09
C GLY A 169 -1.45 -12.95 -50.55
N PHE A 170 -1.99 -13.84 -51.39
CA PHE A 170 -3.37 -13.83 -51.87
C PHE A 170 -4.12 -15.10 -51.44
N TRP A 171 -5.18 -14.92 -50.67
CA TRP A 171 -6.13 -16.00 -50.35
C TRP A 171 -7.46 -15.66 -50.99
N THR A 172 -7.62 -16.12 -52.23
CA THR A 172 -8.73 -15.68 -53.09
C THR A 172 -9.36 -16.87 -53.81
N ILE A 173 -10.66 -16.79 -54.04
CA ILE A 173 -11.40 -17.68 -54.93
C ILE A 173 -11.95 -16.87 -56.11
N TRP A 174 -12.28 -17.56 -57.19
CA TRP A 174 -12.80 -16.89 -58.38
C TRP A 174 -13.89 -17.68 -59.08
N LEU A 175 -14.69 -16.95 -59.85
CA LEU A 175 -15.62 -17.46 -60.85
C LEU A 175 -15.16 -17.05 -62.24
N ARG A 176 -15.21 -17.98 -63.21
CA ARG A 176 -15.14 -17.70 -64.65
C ARG A 176 -16.22 -18.45 -65.40
N ASP A 177 -16.60 -17.87 -66.53
CA ASP A 177 -17.54 -18.43 -67.51
C ASP A 177 -18.87 -18.89 -66.89
N GLY A 178 -19.27 -18.25 -65.79
CA GLY A 178 -20.51 -18.48 -65.05
C GLY A 178 -20.60 -19.78 -64.26
N LYS A 179 -19.63 -20.70 -64.37
CA LYS A 179 -19.72 -22.04 -63.76
C LYS A 179 -18.39 -22.60 -63.23
N GLU A 180 -17.25 -22.07 -63.65
CA GLU A 180 -15.95 -22.55 -63.20
C GLU A 180 -15.55 -21.79 -61.94
N TYR A 181 -15.43 -22.51 -60.83
CA TYR A 181 -14.97 -21.97 -59.56
C TYR A 181 -13.63 -22.60 -59.18
N LYS A 182 -12.65 -21.78 -58.80
CA LYS A 182 -11.39 -22.28 -58.23
C LYS A 182 -10.91 -21.43 -57.08
N ALA A 183 -10.12 -22.05 -56.21
CA ALA A 183 -9.26 -21.37 -55.26
C ALA A 183 -7.88 -21.12 -55.89
N HIS A 184 -7.37 -19.91 -55.70
CA HIS A 184 -6.00 -19.53 -56.03
C HIS A 184 -5.07 -20.10 -54.96
N ASP A 185 -4.94 -21.43 -54.94
CA ASP A 185 -4.00 -22.19 -54.11
C ASP A 185 -2.80 -22.66 -54.95
N ALA A 186 -1.78 -23.23 -54.31
CA ALA A 186 -0.57 -23.73 -54.95
C ALA A 186 -0.46 -25.26 -54.76
N PRO A 187 -0.96 -26.09 -55.70
CA PRO A 187 -1.58 -25.75 -56.99
C PRO A 187 -3.07 -25.37 -56.88
N SER A 188 -3.62 -24.72 -57.91
CA SER A 188 -5.01 -24.25 -57.90
C SER A 188 -6.01 -25.40 -57.74
N VAL A 189 -6.99 -25.20 -56.86
CA VAL A 189 -8.00 -26.22 -56.50
C VAL A 189 -9.32 -25.89 -57.17
N SER A 190 -9.92 -26.86 -57.88
CA SER A 190 -11.25 -26.70 -58.47
C SER A 190 -12.35 -26.93 -57.45
N LEU A 191 -13.33 -26.03 -57.40
CA LEU A 191 -14.40 -26.04 -56.40
C LEU A 191 -15.72 -26.54 -57.03
N SER A 192 -16.32 -27.56 -56.42
CA SER A 192 -17.59 -28.13 -56.86
C SER A 192 -18.73 -27.65 -55.98
N LEU A 193 -19.52 -26.68 -56.47
CA LEU A 193 -20.62 -26.07 -55.73
C LEU A 193 -21.96 -26.70 -56.12
N LYS A 194 -22.84 -26.92 -55.14
CA LYS A 194 -24.20 -27.46 -55.36
C LYS A 194 -25.11 -26.49 -56.10
N SER A 195 -24.90 -25.19 -55.89
CA SER A 195 -25.63 -24.09 -56.48
C SER A 195 -24.70 -22.89 -56.69
N GLN A 196 -25.08 -22.00 -57.60
CA GLN A 196 -24.35 -20.74 -57.80
C GLN A 196 -24.64 -19.78 -56.64
N PRO A 197 -23.64 -19.42 -55.81
CA PRO A 197 -23.84 -18.51 -54.70
C PRO A 197 -24.26 -17.13 -55.22
N GLN A 198 -25.25 -16.54 -54.58
CA GLN A 198 -25.66 -15.15 -54.85
C GLN A 198 -24.93 -14.16 -53.93
N LYS A 199 -24.44 -14.68 -52.79
CA LYS A 199 -23.71 -13.95 -51.76
C LYS A 199 -22.62 -14.83 -51.18
N VAL A 200 -21.39 -14.33 -51.16
CA VAL A 200 -20.23 -15.03 -50.63
C VAL A 200 -19.77 -14.34 -49.35
N GLY A 201 -19.66 -15.11 -48.27
CA GLY A 201 -19.04 -14.67 -47.02
C GLY A 201 -17.55 -14.94 -47.07
N VAL A 202 -16.72 -13.96 -46.73
CA VAL A 202 -15.28 -14.08 -46.55
C VAL A 202 -14.99 -13.92 -45.06
N PHE A 203 -14.39 -14.94 -44.46
CA PHE A 203 -14.06 -14.97 -43.03
C PHE A 203 -12.56 -15.16 -42.86
N VAL A 204 -11.96 -14.33 -42.03
CA VAL A 204 -10.55 -14.47 -41.62
C VAL A 204 -10.51 -14.85 -40.15
N ASP A 205 -9.78 -15.91 -39.83
CA ASP A 205 -9.39 -16.25 -38.46
C ASP A 205 -7.88 -16.09 -38.34
N TYR A 206 -7.45 -15.01 -37.69
CA TYR A 206 -6.02 -14.74 -37.53
C TYR A 206 -5.32 -15.73 -36.59
N GLU A 207 -6.03 -16.26 -35.58
CA GLU A 207 -5.46 -17.14 -34.55
C GLU A 207 -5.29 -18.57 -35.09
N GLU A 208 -6.32 -19.09 -35.76
CA GLU A 208 -6.30 -20.42 -36.38
C GLU A 208 -5.64 -20.44 -37.78
N GLY A 209 -5.28 -19.27 -38.31
CA GLY A 209 -4.61 -19.17 -39.60
C GLY A 209 -5.52 -19.57 -40.77
N LEU A 210 -6.78 -19.10 -40.76
CA LEU A 210 -7.80 -19.47 -41.74
C LEU A 210 -8.25 -18.29 -42.61
N VAL A 211 -8.49 -18.58 -43.89
CA VAL A 211 -9.34 -17.75 -44.76
C VAL A 211 -10.41 -18.64 -45.36
N SER A 212 -11.65 -18.49 -44.89
CA SER A 212 -12.78 -19.33 -45.30
C SER A 212 -13.79 -18.55 -46.13
N PHE A 213 -14.39 -19.26 -47.09
CA PHE A 213 -15.40 -18.74 -48.00
C PHE A 213 -16.68 -19.54 -47.82
N TYR A 214 -17.82 -18.87 -47.73
CA TYR A 214 -19.12 -19.49 -47.53
C TYR A 214 -20.14 -19.00 -48.56
N ASP A 215 -21.00 -19.89 -49.03
CA ASP A 215 -22.28 -19.49 -49.60
C ASP A 215 -23.17 -19.07 -48.43
N VAL A 216 -23.44 -17.76 -48.32
CA VAL A 216 -24.17 -17.21 -47.17
C VAL A 216 -25.61 -17.66 -47.16
N ASP A 217 -26.23 -17.77 -48.34
CA ASP A 217 -27.65 -18.08 -48.43
C ASP A 217 -27.89 -19.60 -48.20
N ALA A 218 -26.93 -20.45 -48.59
CA ALA A 218 -26.96 -21.88 -48.31
C ALA A 218 -26.33 -22.29 -46.96
N ALA A 219 -25.71 -21.35 -46.24
CA ALA A 219 -24.90 -21.59 -45.04
C ALA A 219 -23.87 -22.72 -45.23
N ALA A 220 -23.22 -22.77 -46.41
CA ALA A 220 -22.34 -23.87 -46.81
C ALA A 220 -20.92 -23.38 -47.06
N LEU A 221 -19.93 -24.11 -46.56
CA LEU A 221 -18.51 -23.85 -46.84
C LEU A 221 -18.24 -24.06 -48.34
N ILE A 222 -17.63 -23.07 -48.98
CA ILE A 222 -17.13 -23.11 -50.35
C ILE A 222 -15.69 -23.62 -50.36
N TYR A 223 -14.82 -22.99 -49.58
CA TYR A 223 -13.40 -23.33 -49.47
C TYR A 223 -12.80 -22.74 -48.20
N SER A 224 -11.74 -23.35 -47.67
CA SER A 224 -10.93 -22.73 -46.61
C SER A 224 -9.45 -22.93 -46.91
N PHE A 225 -8.71 -21.84 -46.94
CA PHE A 225 -7.26 -21.90 -46.80
C PHE A 225 -6.95 -22.15 -45.32
N THR A 226 -6.07 -23.10 -45.04
CA THR A 226 -5.72 -23.54 -43.69
C THR A 226 -4.22 -23.52 -43.47
N GLY A 227 -3.76 -23.36 -42.22
CA GLY A 227 -2.33 -23.31 -41.91
C GLY A 227 -1.66 -22.03 -42.43
N CYS A 228 -2.44 -20.95 -42.60
CA CYS A 228 -1.92 -19.66 -43.02
C CYS A 228 -1.18 -19.01 -41.85
N SER A 229 0.00 -18.45 -42.11
CA SER A 229 0.69 -17.60 -41.13
C SER A 229 0.51 -16.14 -41.52
N PHE A 230 -0.23 -15.39 -40.71
CA PHE A 230 -0.46 -13.97 -40.92
C PHE A 230 0.48 -13.16 -40.01
N THR A 231 1.49 -12.55 -40.62
CA THR A 231 2.46 -11.68 -39.92
C THR A 231 2.16 -10.20 -40.13
N GLU A 232 1.17 -9.89 -40.96
CA GLU A 232 0.84 -8.54 -41.42
C GLU A 232 -0.67 -8.38 -41.49
N LYS A 233 -1.11 -7.12 -41.60
CA LYS A 233 -2.51 -6.79 -41.80
C LYS A 233 -3.00 -7.34 -43.14
N LEU A 234 -4.20 -7.93 -43.14
CA LEU A 234 -4.89 -8.32 -44.36
C LEU A 234 -5.87 -7.22 -44.80
N PHE A 235 -6.09 -7.14 -46.11
CA PHE A 235 -7.07 -6.27 -46.73
C PHE A 235 -7.96 -7.06 -47.67
N SER A 236 -9.22 -6.65 -47.75
CA SER A 236 -10.20 -7.23 -48.66
C SER A 236 -9.79 -7.00 -50.12
N TYR A 237 -9.91 -8.05 -50.92
CA TYR A 237 -9.58 -8.05 -52.33
C TYR A 237 -10.84 -8.31 -53.16
N PHE A 238 -11.12 -7.37 -54.06
CA PHE A 238 -12.27 -7.42 -54.96
C PHE A 238 -11.81 -7.19 -56.40
N ASN A 239 -12.13 -8.13 -57.28
CA ASN A 239 -11.97 -7.95 -58.71
C ASN A 239 -13.30 -8.29 -59.42
N PRO A 240 -14.04 -7.31 -59.95
CA PRO A 240 -15.30 -7.56 -60.67
C PRO A 240 -15.09 -8.23 -62.04
N SER A 241 -13.84 -8.37 -62.49
CA SER A 241 -13.43 -8.86 -63.81
C SER A 241 -13.97 -8.03 -64.98
N VAL A 242 -13.71 -8.47 -66.21
CA VAL A 242 -14.16 -7.78 -67.43
C VAL A 242 -15.67 -7.99 -67.68
N ASN A 243 -16.30 -7.04 -68.38
CA ASN A 243 -17.75 -7.02 -68.63
C ASN A 243 -18.24 -8.12 -69.60
N GLY A 244 -17.35 -8.71 -70.41
CA GLY A 244 -17.71 -9.82 -71.32
C GLY A 244 -18.87 -9.50 -72.28
N GLY A 245 -18.87 -8.31 -72.90
CA GLY A 245 -19.93 -7.88 -73.80
C GLY A 245 -21.28 -7.58 -73.13
N GLY A 246 -21.30 -7.35 -71.82
CA GLY A 246 -22.51 -7.03 -71.03
C GLY A 246 -22.97 -8.17 -70.13
N THR A 247 -22.45 -9.38 -70.32
CA THR A 247 -22.82 -10.60 -69.57
C THR A 247 -22.30 -10.64 -68.13
N ASN A 248 -21.42 -9.69 -67.75
CA ASN A 248 -20.89 -9.56 -66.39
C ASN A 248 -21.04 -8.13 -65.84
N SER A 249 -22.07 -7.41 -66.31
CA SER A 249 -22.30 -5.99 -65.99
C SER A 249 -22.74 -5.72 -64.55
N ALA A 250 -23.25 -6.73 -63.84
CA ALA A 250 -23.63 -6.59 -62.43
C ALA A 250 -22.41 -6.25 -61.54
N PRO A 251 -22.56 -5.34 -60.56
CA PRO A 251 -21.48 -4.96 -59.66
C PRO A 251 -21.25 -6.02 -58.57
N LEU A 252 -20.08 -5.96 -57.93
CA LEU A 252 -19.89 -6.55 -56.61
C LEU A 252 -20.40 -5.56 -55.56
N ILE A 253 -21.24 -6.02 -54.63
CA ILE A 253 -21.81 -5.16 -53.58
C ILE A 253 -21.42 -5.73 -52.22
N ILE A 254 -20.72 -4.93 -51.41
CA ILE A 254 -20.42 -5.25 -50.01
C ILE A 254 -21.70 -5.07 -49.20
N ALA A 255 -22.14 -6.12 -48.53
CA ALA A 255 -23.33 -6.13 -47.70
C ALA A 255 -22.94 -6.09 -46.21
N PRO A 256 -23.66 -5.32 -45.37
CA PRO A 256 -23.40 -5.29 -43.94
C PRO A 256 -23.71 -6.65 -43.32
N VAL A 257 -22.80 -7.14 -42.47
CA VAL A 257 -23.07 -8.31 -41.64
C VAL A 257 -24.04 -7.90 -40.54
N ARG A 258 -25.26 -8.45 -40.57
CA ARG A 258 -26.21 -8.28 -39.48
C ARG A 258 -25.80 -9.25 -38.36
N VAL A 259 -25.12 -8.71 -37.35
CA VAL A 259 -24.91 -9.39 -36.08
C VAL A 259 -26.23 -9.25 -35.32
N ASN A 260 -26.94 -10.36 -35.10
CA ASN A 260 -28.11 -10.41 -34.23
C ASN A 260 -27.67 -10.44 -32.76
#